data_AF-A0A6J1QMH5-F1
#
_entry.id   AF-A0A6J1QMH5-F1
#
_cell.length_a   1.000
_cell.length_b   1.000
_cell.length_c   1.000
_cell.angle_alpha   90.00
_cell.angle_beta   90.00
_cell.angle_gamma   90.00
#
_symmetry.space_group_name_H-M   'P 1'
#
loop_
_entity.id
_entity.type
_entity.pdbx_description
1 polymer ?
#
loop_
_entity_poly.entity_id
_entity_poly.type
_entity_poly.pdbx_seq_one_letter_code
_entity_poly.pdbx_strand_id
1 'polypeptide(L)'
;MSLHQCLINTHIRNHAYVLSRRYVKGLNRPTAGIIVIGDEILKAQVKDTNSHYICNLLYKCGIQVKKISVISDDVEEISKEIKDASNKYTYVITSGGIGPTHDDVTYKGLAKAFNDKLHYHPKLVDIIKNHFMINDALSPVYKIAQIPEKASLKFGLNTNKPNSFPYITLENIYVFPGSPVFLEKSFQNLYEELLSTNKRFVKEEVFIDAREDLFANALSTVVKEFPNVSFGSYPVNNCRYFKAFVTIESDNENDTKRAKQRFYELNPADIFVNFDRTPHINCITKYNNFLQNCSHRPIYEQSLEKLRQFYQNPERVLIYFDSSMESSVVIHLAHICKTQLHSDNKLQVVYFKKEMPVDMEEFIKEMVDKYNLIMYTVETAVDNKINKIVQSHLRPTLLIGKVEESGESKINSNYNSMDNVNQLQIDNPLHNWTKKDVWTFASSLYLPCKLTA
;
A
#
# COMPACT_ATOMS: atom_id res chain seq x y z
N MET A 1 -0.23 51.08 6.16
CA MET A 1 0.23 49.70 6.42
C MET A 1 -0.99 48.82 6.51
N SER A 2 -1.22 47.94 5.54
CA SER A 2 -2.48 47.18 5.42
C SER A 2 -2.55 46.00 6.41
N LEU A 3 -3.76 45.62 6.82
CA LEU A 3 -4.08 44.47 7.70
C LEU A 3 -3.45 43.14 7.23
N HIS A 4 -3.06 43.05 5.96
CA HIS A 4 -2.44 41.87 5.37
C HIS A 4 -1.04 41.58 5.92
N GLN A 5 -0.27 42.60 6.30
CA GLN A 5 1.05 42.42 6.91
C GLN A 5 0.97 41.97 8.38
N CYS A 6 -0.16 42.20 9.06
CA CYS A 6 -0.34 41.84 10.47
C CYS A 6 -0.73 40.36 10.65
N LEU A 7 -1.48 39.79 9.69
CA LEU A 7 -1.91 38.38 9.69
C LEU A 7 -0.79 37.40 9.31
N ILE A 8 0.13 37.81 8.42
CA ILE A 8 1.29 36.98 8.06
C ILE A 8 2.28 36.88 9.23
N ASN A 9 2.45 37.96 10.00
CA ASN A 9 3.34 37.97 11.17
C ASN A 9 2.78 37.24 12.41
N THR A 10 1.46 37.05 12.51
CA THR A 10 0.84 36.27 13.61
C THR A 10 0.89 34.76 13.35
N HIS A 11 0.76 34.32 12.09
CA HIS A 11 0.88 32.89 11.75
C HIS A 11 2.31 32.33 11.91
N ILE A 12 3.34 33.14 11.65
CA ILE A 12 4.74 32.73 11.85
C ILE A 12 5.11 32.67 13.34
N ARG A 13 4.56 33.58 14.17
CA ARG A 13 4.88 33.65 15.60
C ARG A 13 4.33 32.48 16.42
N ASN A 14 3.16 31.94 16.07
CA ASN A 14 2.58 30.80 16.81
C ASN A 14 3.26 29.46 16.48
N HIS A 15 3.81 29.30 15.26
CA HIS A 15 4.61 28.11 14.94
C HIS A 15 6.01 28.12 15.55
N ALA A 16 6.61 29.30 15.71
CA ALA A 16 7.90 29.42 16.39
C ALA A 16 7.83 29.14 17.90
N TYR A 17 6.66 29.37 18.53
CA TYR A 17 6.54 29.26 19.99
C TYR A 17 6.58 27.80 20.49
N VAL A 18 5.96 26.85 19.76
CA VAL A 18 5.98 25.40 20.07
C VAL A 18 7.40 24.82 19.95
N LEU A 19 8.26 25.40 19.11
CA LEU A 19 9.64 24.95 18.95
C LEU A 19 10.60 25.47 20.04
N SER A 20 10.17 26.40 20.90
CA SER A 20 11.10 27.24 21.68
C SER A 20 11.25 26.89 23.17
N ARG A 21 10.60 25.85 23.69
CA ARG A 21 10.86 25.39 25.07
C ARG A 21 11.37 23.94 25.09
N ARG A 22 12.70 23.83 25.20
CA ARG A 22 13.53 22.62 25.40
C ARG A 22 13.76 21.70 24.20
N TYR A 23 13.90 22.24 22.99
CA TYR A 23 14.67 21.54 21.95
C TYR A 23 16.16 21.90 22.08
N VAL A 24 16.87 21.19 22.96
CA VAL A 24 18.33 21.20 22.96
C VAL A 24 18.76 20.42 21.70
N LYS A 25 19.53 21.10 20.83
CA LYS A 25 20.24 20.59 19.65
C LYS A 25 20.44 19.05 19.64
N GLY A 26 19.84 18.39 18.65
CA GLY A 26 20.12 17.01 18.25
C GLY A 26 19.51 16.72 16.88
N LEU A 27 20.29 16.13 15.98
CA LEU A 27 19.99 15.74 14.60
C LEU A 27 18.99 14.55 14.51
N ASN A 28 17.92 14.50 15.32
CA ASN A 28 17.10 13.30 15.42
C ASN A 28 15.76 13.44 14.68
N ARG A 29 15.41 12.40 13.91
CA ARG A 29 14.12 12.30 13.22
C ARG A 29 12.93 12.41 14.16
N PRO A 30 11.80 12.95 13.66
CA PRO A 30 10.57 12.98 14.42
C PRO A 30 10.08 11.57 14.76
N THR A 31 9.59 11.42 15.98
CA THR A 31 9.01 10.17 16.49
C THR A 31 7.54 10.37 16.86
N ALA A 32 6.77 9.30 16.86
CA ALA A 32 5.37 9.34 17.26
C ALA A 32 5.02 8.27 18.30
N GLY A 33 4.13 8.64 19.23
CA GLY A 33 3.36 7.71 20.06
C GLY A 33 1.88 7.74 19.64
N ILE A 34 1.24 6.58 19.60
CA ILE A 34 -0.19 6.46 19.28
C ILE A 34 -0.93 5.94 20.51
N ILE A 35 -2.00 6.63 20.91
CA ILE A 35 -2.86 6.26 22.03
C ILE A 35 -4.26 5.98 21.49
N VAL A 36 -4.64 4.71 21.47
CA VAL A 36 -6.01 4.26 21.13
C VAL A 36 -6.81 4.20 22.43
N ILE A 37 -7.93 4.90 22.47
CA ILE A 37 -8.78 5.05 23.66
C ILE A 37 -10.12 4.42 23.33
N GLY A 38 -10.44 3.32 24.01
CA GLY A 38 -11.68 2.58 23.74
C GLY A 38 -11.69 1.23 24.43
N ASP A 39 -12.60 1.08 25.39
CA ASP A 39 -12.89 -0.16 26.11
C ASP A 39 -13.29 -1.31 25.16
N GLU A 40 -13.96 -1.00 24.05
CA GLU A 40 -14.37 -1.95 23.02
C GLU A 40 -13.18 -2.57 22.27
N ILE A 41 -12.07 -1.83 22.17
CA ILE A 41 -10.81 -2.35 21.61
C ILE A 41 -10.16 -3.31 22.61
N LEU A 42 -10.10 -2.91 23.90
CA LEU A 42 -9.57 -3.77 24.97
C LEU A 42 -10.39 -5.06 25.14
N LYS A 43 -11.70 -4.99 24.95
CA LYS A 43 -12.62 -6.15 24.98
C LYS A 43 -12.63 -6.95 23.67
N ALA A 44 -11.83 -6.56 22.67
CA ALA A 44 -11.76 -7.15 21.34
C ALA A 44 -13.12 -7.23 20.61
N GLN A 45 -14.07 -6.35 20.96
CA GLN A 45 -15.37 -6.24 20.27
C GLN A 45 -15.20 -5.57 18.91
N VAL A 46 -14.24 -4.65 18.82
CA VAL A 46 -13.87 -3.95 17.60
C VAL A 46 -12.38 -4.17 17.34
N LYS A 47 -12.03 -4.51 16.10
CA LYS A 47 -10.63 -4.60 15.68
C LYS A 47 -10.09 -3.19 15.45
N ASP A 48 -8.97 -2.86 16.08
CA ASP A 48 -8.28 -1.60 15.81
C ASP A 48 -7.67 -1.58 14.40
N THR A 49 -8.30 -0.78 13.52
CA THR A 49 -7.79 -0.46 12.19
C THR A 49 -7.11 0.91 12.13
N ASN A 50 -7.35 1.76 13.13
CA ASN A 50 -6.90 3.15 13.14
C ASN A 50 -5.39 3.23 13.36
N SER A 51 -4.86 2.45 14.30
CA SER A 51 -3.41 2.47 14.56
C SER A 51 -2.61 2.02 13.33
N HIS A 52 -3.09 1.00 12.60
CA HIS A 52 -2.49 0.57 11.34
C HIS A 52 -2.50 1.69 10.29
N TYR A 53 -3.65 2.35 10.12
CA TYR A 53 -3.79 3.46 9.17
C TYR A 53 -2.83 4.62 9.50
N ILE A 54 -2.79 5.05 10.77
CA ILE A 54 -1.92 6.12 11.25
C ILE A 54 -0.45 5.74 11.05
N CYS A 55 -0.04 4.52 11.42
CA CYS A 55 1.34 4.06 11.25
C CYS A 55 1.80 4.12 9.79
N ASN A 56 0.97 3.62 8.87
CA ASN A 56 1.28 3.64 7.44
C ASN A 56 1.52 5.06 6.91
N LEU A 57 0.66 6.02 7.31
CA LEU A 57 0.78 7.40 6.85
C LEU A 57 1.95 8.15 7.50
N LEU A 58 2.17 7.99 8.81
CA LEU A 58 3.32 8.59 9.49
C LEU A 58 4.65 8.06 8.94
N TYR A 59 4.72 6.77 8.64
CA TYR A 59 5.90 6.16 8.02
C TYR A 59 6.19 6.76 6.65
N LYS A 60 5.16 7.00 5.81
CA LYS A 60 5.30 7.70 4.53
C LYS A 60 5.80 9.14 4.68
N CYS A 61 5.52 9.78 5.81
CA CYS A 61 6.07 11.08 6.19
C CYS A 61 7.49 11.00 6.78
N GLY A 62 8.09 9.82 6.93
CA GLY A 62 9.42 9.67 7.54
C GLY A 62 9.42 9.77 9.08
N ILE A 63 8.25 9.66 9.71
CA ILE A 63 8.07 9.71 11.17
C ILE A 63 8.07 8.29 11.72
N GLN A 64 8.92 8.03 12.71
CA GLN A 64 9.02 6.70 13.32
C GLN A 64 8.02 6.56 14.47
N VAL A 65 7.02 5.69 14.32
CA VAL A 65 6.15 5.31 15.43
C VAL A 65 6.93 4.42 16.40
N LYS A 66 7.00 4.81 17.67
CA LYS A 66 7.80 4.16 18.72
C LYS A 66 6.97 3.36 19.71
N LYS A 67 5.70 3.71 19.90
CA LYS A 67 4.77 3.03 20.81
C LYS A 67 3.35 3.19 20.29
N ILE A 68 2.58 2.12 20.40
CA ILE A 68 1.12 2.14 20.33
C ILE A 68 0.64 1.62 21.69
N SER A 69 -0.25 2.35 22.34
CA SER A 69 -0.94 1.92 23.56
C SER A 69 -2.44 1.92 23.34
N VAL A 70 -3.11 0.91 23.86
CA VAL A 70 -4.58 0.85 23.93
C VAL A 70 -4.95 0.98 25.40
N ILE A 71 -5.81 1.93 25.75
CA ILE A 71 -6.21 2.24 27.12
C ILE A 71 -7.73 2.37 27.25
N SER A 72 -8.23 2.23 28.48
CA SER A 72 -9.66 2.34 28.80
C SER A 72 -10.17 3.78 28.72
N ASP A 73 -11.48 3.94 28.63
CA ASP A 73 -12.19 5.22 28.67
C ASP A 73 -12.23 5.83 30.09
N ASP A 74 -11.04 6.03 30.69
CA ASP A 74 -10.86 6.61 32.01
C ASP A 74 -10.03 7.90 31.96
N VAL A 75 -10.49 8.93 32.67
CA VAL A 75 -9.87 10.27 32.63
C VAL A 75 -8.46 10.26 33.21
N GLU A 76 -8.19 9.51 34.28
CA GLU A 76 -6.87 9.46 34.90
C GLU A 76 -5.88 8.72 34.01
N GLU A 77 -6.29 7.58 33.47
CA GLU A 77 -5.45 6.76 32.60
C GLU A 77 -5.09 7.51 31.31
N ILE A 78 -6.09 8.14 30.66
CA ILE A 78 -5.86 8.99 29.48
C ILE A 78 -4.91 10.14 29.82
N SER A 79 -5.16 10.84 30.92
CA SER A 79 -4.31 11.97 31.34
C SER A 79 -2.86 11.55 31.55
N LYS A 80 -2.64 10.40 32.21
CA LYS A 80 -1.32 9.86 32.51
C LYS A 80 -0.58 9.44 31.24
N GLU A 81 -1.21 8.64 30.38
CA GLU A 81 -0.57 8.17 29.14
C GLU A 81 -0.29 9.33 28.17
N ILE A 82 -1.19 10.31 28.05
CA ILE A 82 -0.93 11.54 27.28
C ILE A 82 0.29 12.27 27.81
N LYS A 83 0.40 12.45 29.14
CA LYS A 83 1.52 13.16 29.75
C LYS A 83 2.85 12.43 29.52
N ASP A 84 2.85 11.11 29.70
CA ASP A 84 4.03 10.27 29.50
C ASP A 84 4.48 10.25 28.04
N ALA A 85 3.54 10.11 27.11
CA ALA A 85 3.82 10.12 25.67
C ALA A 85 4.31 11.50 25.20
N SER A 86 3.70 12.59 25.70
CA SER A 86 4.06 13.97 25.36
C SER A 86 5.53 14.27 25.64
N ASN A 87 6.05 13.76 26.77
CA ASN A 87 7.44 13.94 27.17
C ASN A 87 8.44 13.09 26.37
N LYS A 88 7.99 12.02 25.71
CA LYS A 88 8.85 11.02 25.06
C LYS A 88 8.92 11.16 23.54
N TYR A 89 7.84 11.63 22.90
CA TYR A 89 7.70 11.60 21.44
C TYR A 89 7.49 12.99 20.84
N THR A 90 7.90 13.16 19.58
CA THR A 90 7.71 14.42 18.85
C THR A 90 6.23 14.68 18.60
N TYR A 91 5.48 13.64 18.22
CA TYR A 91 4.05 13.68 17.97
C TYR A 91 3.34 12.65 18.85
N VAL A 92 2.21 13.03 19.44
CA VAL A 92 1.32 12.08 20.10
C VAL A 92 -0.02 12.13 19.40
N ILE A 93 -0.44 11.00 18.84
CA ILE A 93 -1.70 10.88 18.11
C ILE A 93 -2.67 10.09 18.98
N THR A 94 -3.86 10.63 19.24
CA THR A 94 -4.92 9.87 19.92
C THR A 94 -6.04 9.53 18.96
N SER A 95 -6.69 8.39 19.19
CA SER A 95 -7.92 7.99 18.48
C SER A 95 -8.93 7.44 19.48
N GLY A 96 -10.15 7.97 19.46
CA GLY A 96 -11.25 7.50 20.30
C GLY A 96 -11.64 8.44 21.44
N GLY A 97 -12.79 8.17 22.07
CA GLY A 97 -13.29 8.86 23.25
C GLY A 97 -13.65 10.35 23.08
N ILE A 98 -14.07 10.80 21.88
CA ILE A 98 -14.47 12.22 21.61
C ILE A 98 -15.90 12.40 21.08
N GLY A 99 -16.72 11.35 21.12
CA GLY A 99 -18.13 11.39 20.76
C GLY A 99 -19.05 12.00 21.84
N PRO A 100 -20.36 11.81 21.69
CA PRO A 100 -21.37 12.40 22.58
C PRO A 100 -21.69 11.54 23.81
N THR A 101 -21.24 10.28 23.90
CA THR A 101 -21.65 9.36 24.96
C THR A 101 -20.88 9.63 26.25
N HIS A 102 -21.29 9.04 27.38
CA HIS A 102 -20.78 9.40 28.70
C HIS A 102 -19.30 9.01 28.89
N ASP A 103 -18.92 7.88 28.32
CA ASP A 103 -17.59 7.29 28.22
C ASP A 103 -16.62 8.05 27.29
N ASP A 104 -17.11 8.92 26.40
CA ASP A 104 -16.22 9.75 25.57
C ASP A 104 -15.46 10.82 26.39
N VAL A 105 -14.34 10.47 27.02
CA VAL A 105 -13.66 11.33 28.00
C VAL A 105 -12.27 11.81 27.59
N THR A 106 -11.85 11.59 26.34
CA THR A 106 -10.52 11.97 25.83
C THR A 106 -10.19 13.45 26.03
N TYR A 107 -11.12 14.37 25.75
CA TYR A 107 -10.89 15.80 25.98
C TYR A 107 -10.76 16.16 27.46
N LYS A 108 -11.46 15.46 28.36
CA LYS A 108 -11.31 15.63 29.81
C LYS A 108 -9.93 15.16 30.27
N GLY A 109 -9.50 13.99 29.81
CA GLY A 109 -8.15 13.47 30.09
C GLY A 109 -7.06 14.39 29.55
N LEU A 110 -7.22 14.91 28.34
CA LEU A 110 -6.30 15.89 27.74
C LEU A 110 -6.23 17.19 28.55
N ALA A 111 -7.38 17.76 28.93
CA ALA A 111 -7.42 18.96 29.76
C ALA A 111 -6.72 18.72 31.11
N LYS A 112 -6.96 17.57 31.74
CA LYS A 112 -6.31 17.18 32.99
C LYS A 112 -4.79 17.06 32.85
N ALA A 113 -4.29 16.44 31.78
CA ALA A 113 -2.85 16.25 31.55
C ALA A 113 -2.05 17.57 31.49
N PHE A 114 -2.71 18.66 31.09
CA PHE A 114 -2.11 19.99 30.95
C PHE A 114 -2.68 21.03 31.91
N ASN A 115 -3.39 20.60 32.96
CA ASN A 115 -4.03 21.46 33.95
C ASN A 115 -4.83 22.61 33.28
N ASP A 116 -5.69 22.20 32.34
CA ASP A 116 -6.52 23.08 31.52
C ASP A 116 -8.01 22.87 31.83
N LYS A 117 -8.85 23.78 31.33
CA LYS A 117 -10.32 23.70 31.48
C LYS A 117 -10.97 23.43 30.14
N LEU A 118 -12.14 22.80 30.17
CA LEU A 118 -12.96 22.63 28.97
C LEU A 118 -13.85 23.84 28.76
N HIS A 119 -14.00 24.23 27.50
CA HIS A 119 -14.93 25.27 27.06
C HIS A 119 -15.62 24.84 25.77
N TYR A 120 -16.78 25.42 25.49
CA TYR A 120 -17.44 25.24 24.19
C TYR A 120 -16.74 26.08 23.14
N HIS A 121 -16.06 25.44 22.18
CA HIS A 121 -15.40 26.16 21.10
C HIS A 121 -16.45 26.67 20.08
N PRO A 122 -16.58 27.99 19.85
CA PRO A 122 -17.68 28.56 19.05
C PRO A 122 -17.81 27.94 17.65
N LYS A 123 -16.68 27.76 16.94
CA LYS A 123 -16.69 27.16 15.60
C LYS A 123 -17.13 25.69 15.59
N LEU A 124 -16.83 24.92 16.65
CA LEU A 124 -17.28 23.52 16.75
C LEU A 124 -18.76 23.46 17.07
N VAL A 125 -19.25 24.36 17.93
CA VAL A 125 -20.69 24.53 18.20
C VAL A 125 -21.45 24.80 16.89
N ASP A 126 -20.94 25.70 16.04
CA ASP A 126 -21.57 26.00 14.75
C ASP A 126 -21.52 24.80 13.78
N ILE A 127 -20.41 24.06 13.74
CA ILE A 127 -20.29 22.83 12.94
C ILE A 127 -21.30 21.78 13.41
N ILE A 128 -21.43 21.57 14.72
CA ILE A 128 -22.37 20.58 15.29
C ILE A 128 -23.81 20.99 15.00
N LYS A 129 -24.18 22.27 15.20
CA LYS A 129 -25.50 22.80 14.85
C LYS A 129 -25.88 22.49 13.41
N ASN A 130 -24.98 22.82 12.48
CA ASN A 130 -25.22 22.66 11.07
C ASN A 130 -25.16 21.20 10.61
N HIS A 131 -24.33 20.36 11.24
CA HIS A 131 -24.19 18.96 10.84
C HIS A 131 -25.34 18.09 11.34
N PHE A 132 -25.75 18.28 12.60
CA PHE A 132 -26.80 17.48 13.23
C PHE A 132 -28.20 18.12 13.12
N MET A 133 -28.31 19.35 12.63
CA MET A 133 -29.57 20.12 12.57
C MET A 133 -30.24 20.27 13.94
N ILE A 134 -29.43 20.44 14.99
CA ILE A 134 -29.87 20.53 16.38
C ILE A 134 -29.60 21.94 16.92
N ASN A 135 -30.64 22.60 17.43
CA ASN A 135 -30.55 23.90 18.09
C ASN A 135 -30.70 23.83 19.62
N ASP A 136 -30.93 22.63 20.18
CA ASP A 136 -31.05 22.43 21.63
C ASP A 136 -29.69 22.29 22.30
N ALA A 137 -29.28 23.32 23.05
CA ALA A 137 -28.01 23.36 23.78
C ALA A 137 -27.86 22.27 24.87
N LEU A 138 -28.95 21.62 25.29
CA LEU A 138 -28.92 20.50 26.24
C LEU A 138 -28.58 19.16 25.58
N SER A 139 -28.52 19.11 24.25
CA SER A 139 -28.25 17.88 23.53
C SER A 139 -26.83 17.34 23.83
N PRO A 140 -26.68 16.03 24.12
CA PRO A 140 -25.37 15.41 24.39
C PRO A 140 -24.33 15.62 23.27
N VAL A 141 -24.77 15.85 22.03
CA VAL A 141 -23.87 16.10 20.88
C VAL A 141 -22.94 17.29 21.09
N TYR A 142 -23.35 18.29 21.86
CA TYR A 142 -22.53 19.46 22.15
C TYR A 142 -21.30 19.14 23.01
N LYS A 143 -21.24 17.95 23.63
CA LYS A 143 -20.04 17.45 24.32
C LYS A 143 -18.82 17.43 23.37
N ILE A 144 -19.04 17.15 22.08
CA ILE A 144 -17.97 17.12 21.06
C ILE A 144 -17.30 18.51 20.88
N ALA A 145 -18.03 19.60 21.17
CA ALA A 145 -17.49 20.96 21.14
C ALA A 145 -16.82 21.41 22.45
N GLN A 146 -16.86 20.60 23.51
CA GLN A 146 -16.19 20.90 24.78
C GLN A 146 -14.72 20.47 24.69
N ILE A 147 -13.84 21.39 24.29
CA ILE A 147 -12.40 21.13 24.13
C ILE A 147 -11.58 21.95 25.14
N PRO A 148 -10.32 21.57 25.41
CA PRO A 148 -9.44 22.35 26.28
C PRO A 148 -9.28 23.80 25.78
N GLU A 149 -9.28 24.78 26.69
CA GLU A 149 -9.15 26.22 26.36
C GLU A 149 -7.91 26.54 25.53
N LYS A 150 -6.79 25.86 25.79
CA LYS A 150 -5.53 26.08 25.08
C LYS A 150 -5.44 25.29 23.77
N ALA A 151 -6.40 24.42 23.48
CA ALA A 151 -6.38 23.61 22.28
C ALA A 151 -6.70 24.46 21.03
N SER A 152 -6.01 24.17 19.94
CA SER A 152 -6.25 24.78 18.63
C SER A 152 -7.06 23.86 17.74
N LEU A 153 -8.14 24.37 17.16
CA LEU A 153 -8.92 23.67 16.14
C LEU A 153 -8.23 23.77 14.76
N LYS A 154 -7.97 22.64 14.11
CA LYS A 154 -7.23 22.54 12.85
C LYS A 154 -8.08 21.93 11.74
N PHE A 155 -7.83 22.39 10.50
CA PHE A 155 -8.51 21.95 9.28
C PHE A 155 -7.53 21.56 8.15
N GLY A 156 -6.23 21.41 8.47
CA GLY A 156 -5.15 21.22 7.49
C GLY A 156 -4.75 22.47 6.73
N LEU A 157 -3.89 22.29 5.71
CA LEU A 157 -3.38 23.37 4.85
C LEU A 157 -4.44 23.99 3.94
N ASN A 158 -5.53 23.26 3.65
CA ASN A 158 -6.57 23.64 2.70
C ASN A 158 -7.86 24.08 3.41
N THR A 159 -7.85 25.26 4.04
CA THR A 159 -9.00 25.79 4.80
C THR A 159 -10.24 26.14 3.97
N ASN A 160 -10.12 26.14 2.63
CA ASN A 160 -11.18 26.58 1.70
C ASN A 160 -11.99 25.43 1.07
N LYS A 161 -11.74 24.16 1.44
CA LYS A 161 -12.58 23.05 0.97
C LYS A 161 -13.87 22.96 1.81
N PRO A 162 -15.07 23.01 1.22
CA PRO A 162 -16.28 22.59 1.91
C PRO A 162 -16.10 21.13 2.37
N ASN A 163 -16.45 20.81 3.62
CA ASN A 163 -16.34 19.49 4.27
C ASN A 163 -14.96 19.06 4.82
N SER A 164 -14.04 19.98 5.13
CA SER A 164 -12.84 19.59 5.91
C SER A 164 -13.23 19.14 7.33
N PHE A 165 -12.90 17.89 7.68
CA PHE A 165 -13.18 17.34 8.99
C PHE A 165 -12.06 17.76 9.97
N PRO A 166 -12.38 18.47 11.08
CA PRO A 166 -11.37 19.03 11.93
C PRO A 166 -10.71 17.99 12.85
N TYR A 167 -9.57 18.37 13.41
CA TYR A 167 -8.99 17.77 14.61
C TYR A 167 -8.55 18.90 15.55
N ILE A 168 -8.27 18.59 16.81
CA ILE A 168 -7.67 19.58 17.72
C ILE A 168 -6.23 19.21 18.04
N THR A 169 -5.45 20.23 18.35
CA THR A 169 -4.08 20.08 18.83
C THR A 169 -3.89 20.83 20.14
N LEU A 170 -3.20 20.21 21.10
CA LEU A 170 -2.73 20.87 22.31
C LEU A 170 -1.29 20.43 22.57
N GLU A 171 -0.36 21.38 22.67
CA GLU A 171 1.08 21.07 22.69
C GLU A 171 1.48 20.19 21.48
N ASN A 172 2.07 19.02 21.70
CA ASN A 172 2.39 18.01 20.68
C ASN A 172 1.35 16.89 20.53
N ILE A 173 0.15 17.07 21.10
CA ILE A 173 -0.94 16.09 21.05
C ILE A 173 -1.92 16.44 19.92
N TYR A 174 -2.28 15.44 19.11
CA TYR A 174 -3.23 15.52 18.01
C TYR A 174 -4.36 14.53 18.28
N VAL A 175 -5.59 15.04 18.41
CA VAL A 175 -6.73 14.24 18.85
C VAL A 175 -7.68 13.95 17.69
N PHE A 176 -7.96 12.67 17.44
CA PHE A 176 -8.83 12.19 16.38
C PHE A 176 -10.00 11.33 16.91
N PRO A 177 -11.11 11.25 16.15
CA PRO A 177 -12.24 10.38 16.49
C PRO A 177 -11.87 8.89 16.46
N GLY A 178 -12.68 8.06 17.15
CA GLY A 178 -12.54 6.60 17.13
C GLY A 178 -13.12 5.95 15.88
N SER A 179 -14.16 6.54 15.28
CA SER A 179 -14.74 6.04 14.03
C SER A 179 -13.72 6.14 12.89
N PRO A 180 -13.36 5.03 12.22
CA PRO A 180 -12.38 5.03 11.13
C PRO A 180 -12.75 6.01 10.01
N VAL A 181 -14.03 6.08 9.63
CA VAL A 181 -14.50 6.97 8.56
C VAL A 181 -14.20 8.45 8.86
N PHE A 182 -14.34 8.87 10.12
CA PHE A 182 -14.07 10.24 10.52
C PHE A 182 -12.60 10.49 10.79
N LEU A 183 -11.90 9.50 11.34
CA LEU A 183 -10.46 9.57 11.58
C LEU A 183 -9.72 9.73 10.26
N GLU A 184 -9.99 8.87 9.29
CA GLU A 184 -9.31 8.91 7.99
C GLU A 184 -9.51 10.28 7.31
N LYS A 185 -10.75 10.81 7.29
CA LYS A 185 -11.03 12.14 6.73
C LYS A 185 -10.25 13.25 7.41
N SER A 186 -10.17 13.22 8.74
CA SER A 186 -9.47 14.25 9.52
C SER A 186 -7.95 14.11 9.44
N PHE A 187 -7.45 12.88 9.50
CA PHE A 187 -6.03 12.58 9.52
C PHE A 187 -5.35 12.88 8.18
N GLN A 188 -6.07 12.75 7.06
CA GLN A 188 -5.55 13.16 5.75
C GLN A 188 -5.08 14.62 5.73
N ASN A 189 -5.77 15.52 6.45
CA ASN A 189 -5.38 16.91 6.56
C ASN A 189 -4.02 17.09 7.28
N LEU A 190 -3.77 16.30 8.34
CA LEU A 190 -2.47 16.29 9.03
C LEU A 190 -1.40 15.63 8.16
N TYR A 191 -1.74 14.53 7.48
CA TYR A 191 -0.83 13.82 6.60
C TYR A 191 -0.27 14.72 5.49
N GLU A 192 -1.10 15.51 4.81
CA GLU A 192 -0.65 16.48 3.79
C GLU A 192 0.38 17.48 4.35
N GLU A 193 0.12 18.00 5.56
CA GLU A 193 1.03 18.93 6.25
C GLU A 193 2.37 18.26 6.60
N LEU A 194 2.33 17.08 7.21
CA LEU A 194 3.52 16.33 7.61
C LEU A 194 4.35 15.87 6.40
N LEU A 195 3.70 15.51 5.30
CA LEU A 195 4.37 15.09 4.07
C LEU A 195 5.18 16.22 3.43
N SER A 196 4.71 17.46 3.55
CA SER A 196 5.40 18.65 3.00
C SER A 196 6.62 19.08 3.81
N THR A 197 6.69 18.70 5.09
CA THR A 197 7.68 19.21 6.05
C THR A 197 8.76 18.20 6.41
N ASN A 198 8.48 16.90 6.33
CA ASN A 198 9.37 15.86 6.80
C ASN A 198 10.09 15.12 5.66
N LYS A 199 11.33 14.70 5.94
CA LYS A 199 12.12 13.85 5.02
C LYS A 199 11.72 12.39 5.18
N ARG A 200 11.43 11.73 4.06
CA ARG A 200 11.04 10.30 4.03
C ARG A 200 12.20 9.37 4.40
N PHE A 201 11.88 8.15 4.81
CA PHE A 201 12.87 7.09 4.90
C PHE A 201 13.43 6.76 3.51
N VAL A 202 14.73 6.49 3.45
CA VAL A 202 15.39 5.91 2.29
C VAL A 202 15.44 4.41 2.52
N LYS A 203 14.66 3.69 1.73
CA LYS A 203 14.56 2.23 1.76
C LYS A 203 15.19 1.64 0.50
N GLU A 204 16.11 0.73 0.71
CA GLU A 204 16.70 -0.13 -0.31
C GLU A 204 16.29 -1.59 -0.03
N GLU A 205 16.28 -2.39 -1.10
CA GLU A 205 16.02 -3.82 -1.01
C GLU A 205 17.13 -4.59 -1.70
N VAL A 206 17.48 -5.74 -1.13
CA VAL A 206 18.46 -6.68 -1.65
C VAL A 206 17.80 -8.04 -1.72
N PHE A 207 17.73 -8.63 -2.92
CA PHE A 207 17.16 -9.96 -3.14
C PHE A 207 18.26 -11.01 -3.17
N ILE A 208 18.01 -12.14 -2.52
CA ILE A 208 19.03 -13.13 -2.20
C ILE A 208 18.51 -14.53 -2.54
N ASP A 209 19.20 -15.25 -3.42
CA ASP A 209 18.95 -16.66 -3.75
C ASP A 209 19.72 -17.63 -2.84
N ALA A 210 19.71 -17.35 -1.54
CA ALA A 210 20.31 -18.19 -0.51
C ALA A 210 19.37 -18.31 0.68
N ARG A 211 19.52 -19.40 1.45
CA ARG A 211 18.82 -19.52 2.73
C ARG A 211 19.35 -18.48 3.71
N GLU A 212 18.48 -18.07 4.63
CA GLU A 212 18.76 -17.00 5.60
C GLU A 212 19.96 -17.30 6.49
N ASP A 213 20.17 -18.56 6.88
CA ASP A 213 21.30 -18.99 7.72
C ASP A 213 22.67 -18.67 7.10
N LEU A 214 22.77 -18.61 5.76
CA LEU A 214 24.02 -18.37 5.07
C LEU A 214 24.48 -16.90 5.11
N PHE A 215 23.55 -15.95 5.27
CA PHE A 215 23.87 -14.51 5.31
C PHE A 215 23.53 -13.85 6.67
N ALA A 216 22.95 -14.58 7.62
CA ALA A 216 22.56 -14.06 8.93
C ALA A 216 23.74 -13.45 9.73
N ASN A 217 24.93 -14.04 9.62
CA ASN A 217 26.15 -13.52 10.27
C ASN A 217 26.59 -12.17 9.67
N ALA A 218 26.53 -12.04 8.34
CA ALA A 218 26.79 -10.79 7.66
C ALA A 218 25.78 -9.73 8.10
N LEU A 219 24.48 -10.07 8.13
CA LEU A 219 23.42 -9.17 8.58
C LEU A 219 23.66 -8.68 10.02
N SER A 220 23.98 -9.60 10.94
CA SER A 220 24.30 -9.29 12.34
C SER A 220 25.51 -8.35 12.48
N THR A 221 26.48 -8.47 11.58
CA THR A 221 27.67 -7.61 11.53
C THR A 221 27.29 -6.21 11.07
N VAL A 222 26.57 -6.08 9.95
CA VAL A 222 26.17 -4.75 9.43
C VAL A 222 25.23 -4.02 10.39
N VAL A 223 24.30 -4.72 11.05
CA VAL A 223 23.43 -4.11 12.09
C VAL A 223 24.25 -3.46 13.21
N LYS A 224 25.36 -4.09 13.63
CA LYS A 224 26.26 -3.53 14.65
C LYS A 224 27.08 -2.35 14.12
N GLU A 225 27.55 -2.42 12.87
CA GLU A 225 28.33 -1.36 12.23
C GLU A 225 27.48 -0.11 11.89
N PHE A 226 26.17 -0.28 11.66
CA PHE A 226 25.24 0.77 11.23
C PHE A 226 24.02 0.88 12.18
N PRO A 227 24.19 1.37 13.42
CA PRO A 227 23.11 1.42 14.42
C PRO A 227 21.93 2.35 14.07
N ASN A 228 22.12 3.26 13.11
CA ASN A 228 21.08 4.17 12.62
C ASN A 228 20.31 3.61 11.41
N VAL A 229 20.69 2.43 10.92
CA VAL A 229 20.06 1.76 9.78
C VAL A 229 19.25 0.57 10.31
N SER A 230 17.98 0.53 9.94
CA SER A 230 17.09 -0.58 10.22
C SER A 230 17.25 -1.65 9.15
N PHE A 231 17.36 -2.90 9.59
CA PHE A 231 17.41 -4.06 8.71
C PHE A 231 16.21 -4.96 8.98
N GLY A 232 15.60 -5.47 7.92
CA GLY A 232 14.58 -6.52 7.98
C GLY A 232 15.00 -7.65 7.07
N SER A 233 14.87 -8.90 7.52
CA SER A 233 15.09 -10.08 6.69
C SER A 233 13.78 -10.84 6.55
N TYR A 234 13.44 -11.21 5.32
CA TYR A 234 12.17 -11.82 4.98
C TYR A 234 12.42 -13.04 4.09
N PRO A 235 12.36 -14.27 4.64
CA PRO A 235 12.37 -15.47 3.82
C PRO A 235 11.11 -15.52 2.97
N VAL A 236 11.25 -15.99 1.73
CA VAL A 236 10.16 -16.10 0.77
C VAL A 236 10.04 -17.54 0.30
N ASN A 237 8.87 -18.10 0.55
CA ASN A 237 8.50 -19.41 0.04
C ASN A 237 7.95 -19.26 -1.39
N ASN A 238 8.11 -20.30 -2.22
CA ASN A 238 7.50 -20.40 -3.54
C ASN A 238 7.88 -19.31 -4.56
N CYS A 239 8.95 -18.54 -4.31
CA CYS A 239 9.54 -17.67 -5.32
C CYS A 239 10.64 -18.40 -6.06
N ARG A 240 10.62 -18.33 -7.40
CA ARG A 240 11.59 -19.01 -8.26
C ARG A 240 12.91 -18.25 -8.44
N TYR A 241 12.93 -16.95 -8.10
CA TYR A 241 14.06 -16.06 -8.39
C TYR A 241 14.96 -15.81 -7.19
N PHE A 242 14.41 -15.81 -5.98
CA PHE A 242 15.14 -15.55 -4.76
C PHE A 242 14.46 -16.28 -3.59
N LYS A 243 15.22 -16.53 -2.52
CA LYS A 243 14.76 -17.25 -1.33
C LYS A 243 14.52 -16.33 -0.14
N ALA A 244 15.12 -15.14 -0.15
CA ALA A 244 14.89 -14.10 0.84
C ALA A 244 15.12 -12.71 0.23
N PHE A 245 14.58 -11.69 0.87
CA PHE A 245 15.04 -10.32 0.63
C PHE A 245 15.30 -9.59 1.94
N VAL A 246 16.26 -8.68 1.90
CA VAL A 246 16.63 -7.81 3.01
C VAL A 246 16.21 -6.39 2.69
N THR A 247 15.50 -5.75 3.61
CA THR A 247 15.22 -4.31 3.55
C THR A 247 16.28 -3.57 4.36
N ILE A 248 16.85 -2.53 3.78
CA ILE A 248 17.85 -1.67 4.42
C ILE A 248 17.28 -0.26 4.41
N GLU A 249 17.02 0.29 5.58
CA GLU A 249 16.30 1.54 5.69
C GLU A 249 16.93 2.50 6.68
N SER A 250 17.02 3.78 6.30
CA SER A 250 17.35 4.83 7.25
C SER A 250 16.80 6.20 6.84
N ASP A 251 16.69 7.09 7.81
CA ASP A 251 17.66 8.17 7.93
C ASP A 251 18.12 8.95 6.68
N ASN A 252 19.13 8.36 6.08
CA ASN A 252 20.16 9.05 5.37
C ASN A 252 20.54 8.18 4.18
N GLU A 253 20.42 8.74 2.98
CA GLU A 253 20.69 8.02 1.75
C GLU A 253 22.10 7.43 1.71
N ASN A 254 23.10 8.16 2.23
CA ASN A 254 24.48 7.69 2.27
C ASN A 254 24.66 6.53 3.26
N ASP A 255 24.02 6.58 4.43
CA ASP A 255 24.13 5.49 5.40
C ASP A 255 23.43 4.24 4.88
N THR A 256 22.24 4.38 4.29
CA THR A 256 21.55 3.26 3.61
C THR A 256 22.42 2.66 2.49
N LYS A 257 23.02 3.48 1.64
CA LYS A 257 23.90 3.01 0.56
C LYS A 257 25.17 2.32 1.08
N ARG A 258 25.82 2.89 2.09
CA ARG A 258 27.03 2.30 2.71
C ARG A 258 26.71 0.99 3.41
N ALA A 259 25.61 0.92 4.14
CA ALA A 259 25.11 -0.31 4.76
C ALA A 259 24.84 -1.40 3.72
N LYS A 260 24.15 -1.05 2.62
CA LYS A 260 23.90 -1.96 1.49
C LYS A 260 25.20 -2.47 0.87
N GLN A 261 26.13 -1.57 0.58
CA GLN A 261 27.44 -1.92 0.02
C GLN A 261 28.21 -2.85 0.95
N ARG A 262 28.22 -2.55 2.25
CA ARG A 262 28.86 -3.39 3.26
C ARG A 262 28.24 -4.78 3.35
N PHE A 263 26.91 -4.86 3.25
CA PHE A 263 26.20 -6.14 3.20
C PHE A 263 26.58 -6.96 1.95
N TYR A 264 26.78 -6.31 0.80
CA TYR A 264 27.33 -6.99 -0.38
C TYR A 264 28.75 -7.51 -0.15
N GLU A 265 29.64 -6.72 0.45
CA GLU A 265 31.05 -7.11 0.70
C GLU A 265 31.21 -8.30 1.63
N LEU A 266 30.28 -8.48 2.57
CA LEU A 266 30.34 -9.57 3.56
C LEU A 266 29.75 -10.89 3.08
N ASN A 267 29.20 -10.93 1.86
CA ASN A 267 28.53 -12.10 1.31
C ASN A 267 29.09 -12.45 -0.08
N PRO A 268 29.02 -13.73 -0.50
CA PRO A 268 29.37 -14.13 -1.86
C PRO A 268 28.54 -13.39 -2.91
N ALA A 269 29.16 -12.92 -3.99
CA ALA A 269 28.46 -12.09 -4.99
C ALA A 269 27.36 -12.85 -5.77
N ASP A 270 27.48 -14.17 -5.87
CA ASP A 270 26.60 -15.06 -6.63
C ASP A 270 25.24 -15.30 -5.98
N ILE A 271 25.08 -14.99 -4.68
CA ILE A 271 23.77 -15.12 -4.01
C ILE A 271 22.82 -13.97 -4.35
N PHE A 272 23.31 -12.87 -4.91
CA PHE A 272 22.51 -11.66 -5.10
C PHE A 272 21.78 -11.65 -6.43
N VAL A 273 20.49 -11.28 -6.37
CA VAL A 273 19.60 -11.27 -7.53
C VAL A 273 19.20 -9.83 -7.83
N ASN A 274 19.40 -9.41 -9.08
CA ASN A 274 18.93 -8.11 -9.55
C ASN A 274 17.44 -8.15 -9.92
N PHE A 275 16.59 -8.41 -8.93
CA PHE A 275 15.16 -8.67 -9.12
C PHE A 275 14.33 -7.39 -9.32
N ASP A 276 13.47 -7.38 -10.33
CA ASP A 276 12.51 -6.30 -10.57
C ASP A 276 11.12 -6.67 -10.02
N ARG A 277 10.69 -6.01 -8.93
CA ARG A 277 9.34 -6.18 -8.37
C ARG A 277 8.23 -5.71 -9.30
N THR A 278 8.55 -4.88 -10.27
CA THR A 278 7.59 -4.08 -11.05
C THR A 278 7.74 -4.28 -12.56
N PRO A 279 7.72 -5.52 -13.07
CA PRO A 279 7.98 -5.75 -14.49
C PRO A 279 6.96 -5.06 -15.40
N HIS A 280 5.72 -4.92 -14.93
CA HIS A 280 4.63 -4.19 -15.58
C HIS A 280 4.86 -2.68 -15.73
N ILE A 281 5.72 -2.05 -14.92
CA ILE A 281 6.07 -0.62 -15.01
C ILE A 281 7.19 -0.44 -16.03
N ASN A 282 7.07 0.56 -16.90
CA ASN A 282 8.02 0.80 -18.01
C ASN A 282 8.25 -0.46 -18.88
N CYS A 283 7.22 -1.29 -19.02
CA CYS A 283 7.28 -2.60 -19.66
C CYS A 283 7.81 -2.55 -21.10
N ILE A 284 7.48 -1.49 -21.86
CA ILE A 284 7.97 -1.30 -23.24
C ILE A 284 9.50 -1.16 -23.26
N THR A 285 10.07 -0.33 -22.39
CA THR A 285 11.52 -0.14 -22.30
C THR A 285 12.21 -1.44 -21.90
N LYS A 286 11.66 -2.14 -20.90
CA LYS A 286 12.20 -3.43 -20.43
C LYS A 286 12.16 -4.50 -21.52
N TYR A 287 11.06 -4.58 -22.26
CA TYR A 287 10.90 -5.47 -23.40
C TYR A 287 11.91 -5.15 -24.52
N ASN A 288 12.10 -3.89 -24.89
CA ASN A 288 13.09 -3.50 -25.90
C ASN A 288 14.53 -3.85 -25.49
N ASN A 289 14.88 -3.61 -24.21
CA ASN A 289 16.18 -4.00 -23.67
C ASN A 289 16.37 -5.52 -23.68
N PHE A 290 15.31 -6.28 -23.39
CA PHE A 290 15.33 -7.74 -23.52
C PHE A 290 15.59 -8.17 -24.97
N LEU A 291 14.88 -7.59 -25.95
CA LEU A 291 15.04 -7.94 -27.37
C LEU A 291 16.45 -7.69 -27.90
N GLN A 292 17.16 -6.68 -27.38
CA GLN A 292 18.54 -6.39 -27.76
C GLN A 292 19.54 -7.49 -27.34
N ASN A 293 19.22 -8.25 -26.30
CA ASN A 293 20.12 -9.24 -25.69
C ASN A 293 19.68 -10.69 -25.91
N CYS A 294 18.47 -10.93 -26.43
CA CYS A 294 17.94 -12.28 -26.63
C CYS A 294 18.42 -12.91 -27.95
N SER A 295 18.64 -14.23 -27.94
CA SER A 295 19.09 -14.97 -29.14
C SER A 295 17.96 -15.22 -30.15
N HIS A 296 16.71 -15.33 -29.69
CA HIS A 296 15.55 -15.67 -30.52
C HIS A 296 14.60 -14.46 -30.71
N ARG A 297 15.14 -13.29 -31.06
CA ARG A 297 14.36 -12.06 -31.22
C ARG A 297 13.07 -12.20 -32.09
N PRO A 298 13.08 -12.88 -33.26
CA PRO A 298 11.91 -12.91 -34.14
C PRO A 298 10.66 -13.54 -33.52
N ILE A 299 10.79 -14.57 -32.68
CA ILE A 299 9.62 -15.24 -32.08
C ILE A 299 8.90 -14.32 -31.07
N TYR A 300 9.65 -13.50 -30.33
CA TYR A 300 9.10 -12.56 -29.36
C TYR A 300 8.35 -11.43 -30.08
N GLU A 301 8.97 -10.86 -31.12
CA GLU A 301 8.35 -9.81 -31.94
C GLU A 301 7.09 -10.31 -32.67
N GLN A 302 7.11 -11.52 -33.22
CA GLN A 302 5.95 -12.14 -33.87
C GLN A 302 4.77 -12.33 -32.91
N SER A 303 5.03 -12.83 -31.69
CA SER A 303 3.98 -12.98 -30.68
C SER A 303 3.39 -11.65 -30.25
N LEU A 304 4.22 -10.61 -30.08
CA LEU A 304 3.74 -9.28 -29.72
C LEU A 304 2.92 -8.65 -30.86
N GLU A 305 3.35 -8.81 -32.11
CA GLU A 305 2.60 -8.30 -33.27
C GLU A 305 1.25 -9.01 -33.43
N LYS A 306 1.22 -10.34 -33.22
CA LYS A 306 -0.04 -11.11 -33.19
C LYS A 306 -0.98 -10.61 -32.09
N LEU A 307 -0.47 -10.35 -30.89
CA LEU A 307 -1.27 -9.79 -29.80
C LEU A 307 -1.77 -8.39 -30.10
N ARG A 308 -0.96 -7.54 -30.75
CA ARG A 308 -1.37 -6.20 -31.17
C ARG A 308 -2.60 -6.23 -32.09
N GLN A 309 -2.74 -7.24 -32.95
CA GLN A 309 -3.91 -7.41 -33.81
C GLN A 309 -5.18 -7.70 -32.99
N PHE A 310 -5.10 -8.58 -31.99
CA PHE A 310 -6.23 -8.86 -31.09
C PHE A 310 -6.63 -7.62 -30.28
N TYR A 311 -5.65 -6.88 -29.75
CA TYR A 311 -5.86 -5.70 -28.93
C TYR A 311 -6.31 -4.44 -29.69
N GLN A 312 -6.56 -4.54 -31.00
CA GLN A 312 -7.39 -3.55 -31.71
C GLN A 312 -8.85 -3.55 -31.21
N ASN A 313 -9.32 -4.68 -30.65
CA ASN A 313 -10.67 -4.82 -30.07
C ASN A 313 -10.58 -5.43 -28.65
N PRO A 314 -10.01 -4.71 -27.67
CA PRO A 314 -9.64 -5.26 -26.36
C PRO A 314 -10.83 -5.83 -25.56
N GLU A 315 -12.05 -5.31 -25.76
CA GLU A 315 -13.27 -5.82 -25.12
C GLU A 315 -13.54 -7.29 -25.49
N ARG A 316 -13.10 -7.74 -26.67
CA ARG A 316 -13.33 -9.11 -27.16
C ARG A 316 -12.24 -10.11 -26.74
N VAL A 317 -11.20 -9.66 -26.04
CA VAL A 317 -10.04 -10.50 -25.73
C VAL A 317 -10.11 -10.98 -24.28
N LEU A 318 -10.10 -12.29 -24.10
CA LEU A 318 -9.99 -12.97 -22.81
C LEU A 318 -8.67 -13.72 -22.75
N ILE A 319 -7.97 -13.67 -21.63
CA ILE A 319 -6.76 -14.48 -21.41
C ILE A 319 -7.07 -15.59 -20.41
N TYR A 320 -6.77 -16.83 -20.76
CA TYR A 320 -6.81 -17.95 -19.83
C TYR A 320 -5.67 -17.82 -18.83
N PHE A 321 -6.01 -17.78 -17.54
CA PHE A 321 -5.05 -17.68 -16.45
C PHE A 321 -5.14 -18.92 -15.58
N ASP A 322 -4.03 -19.66 -15.49
CA ASP A 322 -3.89 -20.91 -14.74
C ASP A 322 -2.70 -20.85 -13.74
N SER A 323 -2.16 -19.65 -13.52
CA SER A 323 -0.97 -19.40 -12.71
C SER A 323 0.32 -20.06 -13.22
N SER A 324 0.33 -20.61 -14.43
CA SER A 324 1.55 -21.03 -15.10
C SER A 324 2.43 -19.84 -15.48
N MET A 325 3.68 -20.14 -15.82
CA MET A 325 4.61 -19.14 -16.34
C MET A 325 4.12 -18.62 -17.70
N GLU A 326 3.59 -19.51 -18.53
CA GLU A 326 3.07 -19.25 -19.85
C GLU A 326 1.89 -18.27 -19.81
N SER A 327 0.91 -18.48 -18.93
CA SER A 327 -0.20 -17.53 -18.78
C SER A 327 0.27 -16.17 -18.25
N SER A 328 1.26 -16.15 -17.35
CA SER A 328 1.89 -14.91 -16.87
C SER A 328 2.64 -14.16 -17.99
N VAL A 329 3.29 -14.88 -18.90
CA VAL A 329 3.92 -14.32 -20.12
C VAL A 329 2.86 -13.72 -21.05
N VAL A 330 1.75 -14.42 -21.31
CA VAL A 330 0.67 -13.89 -22.16
C VAL A 330 0.07 -12.61 -21.57
N ILE A 331 -0.19 -12.58 -20.25
CA ILE A 331 -0.67 -11.38 -19.56
C ILE A 331 0.33 -10.24 -19.71
N HIS A 332 1.63 -10.50 -19.55
CA HIS A 332 2.65 -9.47 -19.66
C HIS A 332 2.77 -8.91 -21.09
N LEU A 333 2.77 -9.77 -22.11
CA LEU A 333 2.79 -9.33 -23.52
C LEU A 333 1.54 -8.53 -23.88
N ALA A 334 0.36 -8.98 -23.43
CA ALA A 334 -0.88 -8.23 -23.58
C ALA A 334 -0.82 -6.85 -22.91
N HIS A 335 -0.21 -6.76 -21.73
CA HIS A 335 0.03 -5.48 -21.04
C HIS A 335 0.97 -4.55 -21.81
N ILE A 336 2.01 -5.08 -22.44
CA ILE A 336 2.88 -4.32 -23.34
C ILE A 336 2.06 -3.77 -24.52
N CYS A 337 1.25 -4.61 -25.19
CA CYS A 337 0.39 -4.18 -26.30
C CYS A 337 -0.59 -3.08 -25.88
N LYS A 338 -1.29 -3.27 -24.75
CA LYS A 338 -2.20 -2.27 -24.18
C LYS A 338 -1.48 -0.94 -23.96
N THR A 339 -0.28 -0.97 -23.38
CA THR A 339 0.52 0.22 -23.08
C THR A 339 0.98 0.92 -24.36
N GLN A 340 1.39 0.15 -25.39
CA GLN A 340 1.77 0.70 -26.71
C GLN A 340 0.61 1.36 -27.44
N LEU A 341 -0.60 0.82 -27.28
CA LEU A 341 -1.83 1.33 -27.91
C LEU A 341 -2.49 2.46 -27.10
N HIS A 342 -1.92 2.86 -25.96
CA HIS A 342 -2.51 3.84 -25.04
C HIS A 342 -3.98 3.54 -24.68
N SER A 343 -4.32 2.26 -24.53
CA SER A 343 -5.68 1.84 -24.21
C SER A 343 -5.93 1.88 -22.70
N ASP A 344 -7.03 2.51 -22.29
CA ASP A 344 -7.47 2.53 -20.90
C ASP A 344 -8.17 1.22 -20.48
N ASN A 345 -8.55 0.37 -21.44
CA ASN A 345 -9.32 -0.84 -21.17
C ASN A 345 -8.50 -1.84 -20.34
N LYS A 346 -9.09 -2.37 -19.27
CA LYS A 346 -8.44 -3.37 -18.43
C LYS A 346 -8.30 -4.70 -19.18
N LEU A 347 -7.21 -5.41 -18.91
CA LEU A 347 -7.04 -6.76 -19.45
C LEU A 347 -8.03 -7.69 -18.75
N GLN A 348 -8.68 -8.54 -19.52
CA GLN A 348 -9.67 -9.48 -19.02
C GLN A 348 -9.07 -10.89 -18.93
N VAL A 349 -9.16 -11.50 -17.75
CA VAL A 349 -8.65 -12.85 -17.51
C VAL A 349 -9.77 -13.78 -17.05
N VAL A 350 -9.72 -15.03 -17.50
CA VAL A 350 -10.65 -16.09 -17.12
C VAL A 350 -9.88 -17.15 -16.34
N TYR A 351 -10.44 -17.51 -15.18
CA TYR A 351 -9.86 -18.46 -14.24
C TYR A 351 -10.90 -19.54 -13.86
N PHE A 352 -10.51 -20.82 -13.85
CA PHE A 352 -11.40 -21.95 -13.58
C PHE A 352 -11.10 -22.57 -12.20
N LYS A 353 -12.08 -22.52 -11.29
CA LYS A 353 -11.89 -22.76 -9.84
C LYS A 353 -11.73 -24.24 -9.45
N LYS A 354 -12.04 -25.19 -10.33
CA LYS A 354 -12.14 -26.62 -9.99
C LYS A 354 -10.80 -27.26 -9.55
N GLU A 355 -9.68 -26.56 -9.69
CA GLU A 355 -8.34 -27.07 -9.44
C GLU A 355 -7.50 -26.09 -8.59
N MET A 356 -7.89 -25.80 -7.33
CA MET A 356 -7.05 -24.90 -6.52
C MET A 356 -6.70 -25.34 -5.09
N PRO A 357 -5.39 -25.43 -4.79
CA PRO A 357 -4.84 -25.24 -3.45
C PRO A 357 -4.98 -23.79 -2.97
N VAL A 358 -5.15 -23.60 -1.66
CA VAL A 358 -5.32 -22.29 -0.97
C VAL A 358 -4.22 -21.29 -1.33
N ASP A 359 -2.99 -21.79 -1.49
CA ASP A 359 -1.77 -21.01 -1.70
C ASP A 359 -1.82 -20.18 -2.99
N MET A 360 -2.70 -20.52 -3.93
CA MET A 360 -2.75 -19.91 -5.24
C MET A 360 -3.64 -18.67 -5.30
N GLU A 361 -4.53 -18.45 -4.33
CA GLU A 361 -5.37 -17.25 -4.27
C GLU A 361 -4.54 -15.98 -4.09
N GLU A 362 -3.46 -16.04 -3.30
CA GLU A 362 -2.56 -14.90 -3.07
C GLU A 362 -1.80 -14.49 -4.32
N PHE A 363 -1.33 -15.46 -5.11
CA PHE A 363 -0.64 -15.19 -6.39
C PHE A 363 -1.59 -14.58 -7.42
N ILE A 364 -2.81 -15.10 -7.52
CA ILE A 364 -3.84 -14.52 -8.39
C ILE A 364 -4.09 -13.06 -7.99
N LYS A 365 -4.26 -12.80 -6.70
CA LYS A 365 -4.47 -11.44 -6.20
C LYS A 365 -3.30 -10.52 -6.55
N GLU A 366 -2.05 -10.99 -6.38
CA GLU A 366 -0.87 -10.23 -6.79
C GLU A 366 -0.92 -9.88 -8.29
N MET A 367 -1.21 -10.85 -9.16
CA MET A 367 -1.29 -10.63 -10.60
C MET A 367 -2.42 -9.65 -10.98
N VAL A 368 -3.58 -9.78 -10.36
CA VAL A 368 -4.73 -8.87 -10.57
C VAL A 368 -4.38 -7.44 -10.18
N ASP A 369 -3.78 -7.25 -9.01
CA ASP A 369 -3.41 -5.91 -8.52
C ASP A 369 -2.29 -5.31 -9.38
N LYS A 370 -1.25 -6.10 -9.69
CA LYS A 370 -0.06 -5.67 -10.43
C LYS A 370 -0.38 -5.24 -11.87
N TYR A 371 -1.24 -5.98 -12.57
CA TYR A 371 -1.62 -5.68 -13.95
C TYR A 371 -2.98 -4.98 -14.08
N ASN A 372 -3.64 -4.66 -12.96
CA ASN A 372 -4.99 -4.06 -12.92
C ASN A 372 -6.00 -4.83 -13.78
N LEU A 373 -6.09 -6.15 -13.54
CA LEU A 373 -6.88 -7.09 -14.34
C LEU A 373 -8.36 -7.08 -13.95
N ILE A 374 -9.25 -7.37 -14.91
CA ILE A 374 -10.62 -7.82 -14.64
C ILE A 374 -10.59 -9.35 -14.64
N MET A 375 -10.92 -9.98 -13.51
CA MET A 375 -10.93 -11.43 -13.38
C MET A 375 -12.35 -12.00 -13.38
N TYR A 376 -12.57 -12.99 -14.25
CA TYR A 376 -13.78 -13.80 -14.27
C TYR A 376 -13.50 -15.20 -13.74
N THR A 377 -14.06 -15.52 -12.58
CA THR A 377 -13.98 -16.86 -11.97
C THR A 377 -15.13 -17.73 -12.44
N VAL A 378 -14.77 -18.94 -12.87
CA VAL A 378 -15.67 -19.95 -13.46
C VAL A 378 -15.65 -21.17 -12.55
N GLU A 379 -16.79 -21.49 -11.92
CA GLU A 379 -16.85 -22.57 -10.92
C GLU A 379 -17.15 -23.94 -11.54
N THR A 380 -17.88 -23.99 -12.65
CA THR A 380 -18.20 -25.22 -13.39
C THR A 380 -18.10 -25.00 -14.90
N ALA A 381 -17.97 -26.08 -15.69
CA ALA A 381 -17.90 -26.00 -17.15
C ALA A 381 -19.15 -25.38 -17.83
N VAL A 382 -20.22 -25.15 -17.06
CA VAL A 382 -21.51 -24.57 -17.51
C VAL A 382 -21.77 -23.21 -16.84
N ASP A 383 -20.73 -22.49 -16.42
CA ASP A 383 -20.90 -21.22 -15.72
C ASP A 383 -21.51 -20.14 -16.64
N ASN A 384 -22.64 -19.59 -16.21
CA ASN A 384 -23.37 -18.55 -16.93
C ASN A 384 -22.56 -17.26 -17.13
N LYS A 385 -21.47 -17.04 -16.39
CA LYS A 385 -20.60 -15.87 -16.55
C LYS A 385 -19.87 -15.85 -17.89
N ILE A 386 -19.26 -16.97 -18.31
CA ILE A 386 -18.66 -17.06 -19.65
C ILE A 386 -19.75 -16.88 -20.70
N ASN A 387 -20.90 -17.54 -20.53
CA ASN A 387 -22.01 -17.41 -21.47
C ASN A 387 -22.49 -15.96 -21.61
N LYS A 388 -22.56 -15.17 -20.53
CA LYS A 388 -22.87 -13.73 -20.60
C LYS A 388 -21.81 -12.95 -21.38
N ILE A 389 -20.53 -13.23 -21.18
CA ILE A 389 -19.44 -12.56 -21.94
C ILE A 389 -19.53 -12.92 -23.42
N VAL A 390 -19.67 -14.22 -23.72
CA VAL A 390 -19.82 -14.78 -25.07
C VAL A 390 -21.09 -14.24 -25.76
N GLN A 391 -22.18 -14.01 -25.03
CA GLN A 391 -23.41 -13.42 -25.56
C GLN A 391 -23.32 -11.90 -25.72
N SER A 392 -22.59 -11.21 -24.84
CA SER A 392 -22.46 -9.75 -24.87
C SER A 392 -21.58 -9.26 -26.01
N HIS A 393 -20.73 -10.12 -26.56
CA HIS A 393 -19.76 -9.78 -27.61
C HIS A 393 -19.89 -10.76 -28.78
N LEU A 394 -19.91 -10.25 -30.02
CA LEU A 394 -19.87 -11.10 -31.22
C LEU A 394 -18.50 -11.84 -31.27
N ARG A 395 -18.47 -13.08 -30.74
CA ARG A 395 -17.33 -14.02 -30.72
C ARG A 395 -16.07 -13.49 -30.00
N PRO A 396 -15.93 -13.70 -28.68
CA PRO A 396 -14.69 -13.39 -27.98
C PRO A 396 -13.53 -14.29 -28.43
N THR A 397 -12.30 -13.77 -28.37
CA THR A 397 -11.07 -14.54 -28.54
C THR A 397 -10.52 -14.93 -27.17
N LEU A 398 -10.32 -16.22 -26.93
CA LEU A 398 -9.64 -16.74 -25.76
C LEU A 398 -8.17 -17.02 -26.09
N LEU A 399 -7.27 -16.25 -25.49
CA LEU A 399 -5.83 -16.43 -25.58
C LEU A 399 -5.37 -17.43 -24.52
N ILE A 400 -4.66 -18.47 -24.96
CA ILE A 400 -4.05 -19.47 -24.07
C ILE A 400 -2.52 -19.37 -24.15
N GLY A 401 -1.83 -19.63 -23.03
CA GLY A 401 -0.38 -19.80 -23.01
C GLY A 401 -0.05 -21.28 -22.86
N LYS A 402 0.09 -22.01 -23.97
CA LYS A 402 0.53 -23.42 -23.94
C LYS A 402 1.76 -23.61 -24.81
N VAL A 403 2.74 -24.33 -24.29
CA VAL A 403 3.95 -24.70 -25.02
C VAL A 403 4.11 -26.21 -25.00
N GLU A 404 4.10 -26.85 -26.17
CA GLU A 404 4.34 -28.30 -26.32
C GLU A 404 5.83 -28.59 -26.57
N GLU A 405 6.29 -29.80 -26.25
CA GLU A 405 7.72 -30.19 -26.31
C GLU A 405 8.30 -30.19 -27.73
N SER A 406 7.48 -30.27 -28.77
CA SER A 406 7.89 -30.32 -30.18
C SER A 406 7.76 -28.98 -30.94
N GLY A 407 7.39 -27.88 -30.29
CA GLY A 407 7.33 -26.56 -30.93
C GLY A 407 6.18 -26.34 -31.94
N GLU A 408 5.26 -27.31 -32.07
CA GLU A 408 3.99 -27.16 -32.78
C GLU A 408 2.86 -27.47 -31.79
N SER A 409 2.17 -26.45 -31.28
CA SER A 409 0.99 -26.69 -30.45
C SER A 409 -0.17 -27.16 -31.34
N LYS A 410 -0.47 -28.47 -31.36
CA LYS A 410 -1.80 -28.91 -31.78
C LYS A 410 -2.75 -28.50 -30.68
N ILE A 411 -3.77 -27.69 -31.01
CA ILE A 411 -4.90 -27.45 -30.10
C ILE A 411 -5.66 -28.79 -29.98
N ASN A 412 -5.12 -29.73 -29.21
CA ASN A 412 -5.69 -31.05 -29.01
C ASN A 412 -6.93 -30.91 -28.13
N SER A 413 -8.10 -30.93 -28.80
CA SER A 413 -9.31 -31.72 -28.53
C SER A 413 -9.89 -31.87 -27.11
N ASN A 414 -9.29 -31.37 -26.05
CA ASN A 414 -9.88 -31.39 -24.70
C ASN A 414 -10.81 -30.20 -24.42
N TYR A 415 -10.73 -29.13 -25.21
CA TYR A 415 -11.73 -28.05 -25.21
C TYR A 415 -12.99 -28.38 -26.03
N ASN A 416 -12.98 -29.49 -26.80
CA ASN A 416 -14.14 -29.97 -27.56
C ASN A 416 -15.16 -30.75 -26.69
N SER A 417 -14.88 -30.94 -25.39
CA SER A 417 -15.87 -31.50 -24.45
C SER A 417 -16.76 -30.44 -23.79
N MET A 418 -16.62 -29.17 -24.19
CA MET A 418 -17.41 -28.05 -23.66
C MET A 418 -18.50 -27.67 -24.66
N ASP A 419 -19.73 -28.14 -24.43
CA ASP A 419 -20.90 -27.97 -25.32
C ASP A 419 -21.31 -26.52 -25.67
N ASN A 420 -20.59 -25.49 -25.20
CA ASN A 420 -20.85 -24.07 -25.50
C ASN A 420 -19.62 -23.27 -25.99
N VAL A 421 -18.47 -23.92 -26.25
CA VAL A 421 -17.22 -23.24 -26.73
C VAL A 421 -17.20 -23.05 -28.26
N ASN A 422 -18.17 -23.58 -29.00
CA ASN A 422 -18.30 -23.41 -30.46
C ASN A 422 -18.45 -21.93 -30.93
N GLN A 423 -18.57 -20.97 -30.01
CA GLN A 423 -18.64 -19.52 -30.28
C GLN A 423 -17.37 -18.74 -29.90
N LEU A 424 -16.39 -19.38 -29.25
CA LEU A 424 -15.11 -18.79 -28.84
C LEU A 424 -14.02 -19.09 -29.87
N GLN A 425 -13.28 -18.07 -30.28
CA GLN A 425 -12.06 -18.26 -31.06
C GLN A 425 -10.90 -18.50 -30.10
N ILE A 426 -10.28 -19.68 -30.11
CA ILE A 426 -9.10 -19.97 -29.28
C ILE A 426 -7.84 -19.67 -30.08
N ASP A 427 -6.89 -18.94 -29.49
CA ASP A 427 -5.59 -18.68 -30.09
C ASP A 427 -4.45 -18.83 -29.05
N ASN A 428 -3.28 -19.25 -29.52
CA ASN A 428 -2.08 -19.38 -28.71
C ASN A 428 -0.97 -18.41 -29.20
N PRO A 429 -0.76 -17.27 -28.52
CA PRO A 429 0.33 -16.35 -28.85
C PRO A 429 1.73 -16.96 -28.71
N LEU A 430 1.88 -18.04 -27.94
CA LEU A 430 3.15 -18.69 -27.65
C LEU A 430 3.39 -19.96 -28.50
N HIS A 431 2.59 -20.22 -29.54
CA HIS A 431 2.62 -21.47 -30.32
C HIS A 431 3.99 -21.87 -30.88
N ASN A 432 4.87 -20.90 -31.19
CA ASN A 432 6.23 -21.14 -31.70
C ASN A 432 7.33 -21.02 -30.63
N TRP A 433 6.96 -20.85 -29.37
CA TRP A 433 7.93 -20.75 -28.27
C TRP A 433 8.26 -22.13 -27.75
N THR A 434 9.51 -22.36 -27.38
CA THR A 434 9.93 -23.51 -26.57
C THR A 434 9.81 -23.21 -25.08
N LYS A 435 9.85 -24.24 -24.22
CA LYS A 435 9.95 -24.04 -22.76
C LYS A 435 11.14 -23.16 -22.38
N LYS A 436 12.24 -23.25 -23.15
CA LYS A 436 13.42 -22.40 -22.98
C LYS A 436 13.13 -20.93 -23.31
N ASP A 437 12.32 -20.66 -24.34
CA ASP A 437 11.96 -19.30 -24.72
C ASP A 437 11.04 -18.64 -23.69
N VAL A 438 10.06 -19.39 -23.17
CA VAL A 438 9.20 -18.97 -22.06
C VAL A 438 10.04 -18.63 -20.83
N TRP A 439 10.94 -19.55 -20.45
CA TRP A 439 11.82 -19.36 -19.31
C TRP A 439 12.71 -18.13 -19.51
N THR A 440 13.37 -18.01 -20.66
CA THR A 440 14.28 -16.90 -20.97
C THR A 440 13.55 -15.55 -20.91
N PHE A 441 12.34 -15.47 -21.45
CA PHE A 441 11.53 -14.26 -21.38
C PHE A 441 11.12 -13.93 -19.95
N ALA A 442 10.52 -14.91 -19.26
CA ALA A 442 9.99 -14.71 -17.92
C ALA A 442 11.10 -14.39 -16.90
N SER A 443 12.24 -15.07 -16.97
CA SER A 443 13.37 -14.85 -16.06
C SER A 443 14.09 -13.54 -16.33
N SER A 444 14.24 -13.14 -17.60
CA SER A 444 14.90 -11.87 -17.94
C SER A 444 14.10 -10.65 -17.49
N LEU A 445 12.78 -10.79 -17.40
CA LEU A 445 11.87 -9.75 -16.98
C LEU A 445 11.34 -9.95 -15.55
N TYR A 446 11.78 -10.99 -14.82
CA TYR A 446 11.31 -11.31 -13.47
C TYR A 446 9.78 -11.36 -13.34
N LEU A 447 9.13 -12.00 -14.32
CA LEU A 447 7.68 -12.11 -14.32
C LEU A 447 7.21 -12.97 -13.13
N PRO A 448 6.10 -12.61 -12.46
CA PRO A 448 5.58 -13.45 -11.38
C PRO A 448 5.31 -14.86 -11.92
N CYS A 449 5.94 -15.86 -11.31
CA CYS A 449 5.72 -17.26 -11.62
C CYS A 449 5.95 -18.08 -10.36
N LYS A 450 5.12 -19.11 -10.17
CA LYS A 450 5.35 -20.09 -9.09
C LYS A 450 6.23 -21.24 -9.58
N LEU A 451 6.94 -21.84 -8.64
CA LEU A 451 7.52 -23.16 -8.82
C LEU A 451 6.37 -24.16 -8.99
N THR A 452 6.25 -24.76 -10.17
CA THR A 452 5.47 -26.00 -10.33
C THR A 452 6.24 -27.09 -9.59
N ALA A 453 5.59 -27.70 -8.60
CA ALA A 453 6.16 -28.77 -7.78
C ALA A 453 6.63 -29.96 -8.62
#